data_AF-A0A7R9AI37-F1
#
_entry.id   AF-A0A7R9AI37-F1
#
_cell.length_a   1.000
_cell.length_b   1.000
_cell.length_c   1.000
_cell.angle_alpha   90.00
_cell.angle_beta   90.00
_cell.angle_gamma   90.00
#
_symmetry.space_group_name_H-M   'P 1'
#
loop_
_entity.id
_entity.type
_entity.pdbx_description
1 polymer ?
#
loop_
_entity_poly.entity_id
_entity_poly.type
_entity_poly.pdbx_seq_one_letter_code
_entity_poly.pdbx_strand_id
1 'polypeptide(L)'
;PASNDGCPVKKADFKEEAVKATQALQNLEFDSGKSTIRAEGQAKLDAAASIIKANTGKYMISGHTDNTGSAALNQKLSQARAQAVVKALESRGVESGRLLAKGFGSSKPIADNKTAEGKQQNRRVEVGALSDEEYQQNMVAPSTKPALYNVNMAKKKIQRFKENETFKHLFQPNREDILSGFSLKSKWNKAVFKNDFPIILELGCGKGEYTIEMAKKHPEYNFIGIDLKGARLWRGAKSVQEESLKNVAFIRTQIELIEYLFFEQEISEIWITFPDPQIKYRRAKHRLTHPFFLEKYKKILKTDGVIHLKTDSDFLYGYTHGIIQEKNYTVLLTSHNIYHPDAKNIPEYVTEIKTFYENKFLSK
;
A
#
# COMPACT_ATOMS: atom_id res chain seq x y z
N PRO A 1 -31.86 -14.93 -30.57
CA PRO A 1 -31.36 -15.55 -31.81
C PRO A 1 -32.17 -16.82 -32.13
N ALA A 2 -32.59 -16.98 -33.38
CA ALA A 2 -33.46 -18.06 -33.88
C ALA A 2 -32.78 -19.45 -33.95
N SER A 3 -31.83 -19.73 -33.06
CA SER A 3 -30.98 -20.93 -33.11
C SER A 3 -31.16 -21.87 -31.92
N ASN A 4 -32.19 -21.70 -31.08
CA ASN A 4 -32.39 -22.53 -29.89
C ASN A 4 -33.87 -22.70 -29.43
N ASP A 5 -34.82 -22.74 -30.36
CA ASP A 5 -36.24 -23.12 -30.11
C ASP A 5 -36.88 -22.56 -28.83
N GLY A 6 -36.62 -21.28 -28.50
CA GLY A 6 -37.21 -20.62 -27.34
C GLY A 6 -36.78 -21.17 -25.96
N CYS A 7 -35.89 -22.17 -25.90
CA CYS A 7 -35.29 -22.62 -24.65
C CYS A 7 -34.22 -21.60 -24.20
N PRO A 8 -34.29 -21.07 -22.96
CA PRO A 8 -33.23 -20.20 -22.45
C PRO A 8 -31.91 -20.96 -22.51
N VAL A 9 -30.93 -20.40 -23.22
CA VAL A 9 -29.55 -20.93 -23.23
C VAL A 9 -29.16 -21.10 -21.77
N LYS A 10 -28.97 -22.34 -21.31
CA LYS A 10 -28.53 -22.63 -19.95
C LYS A 10 -27.27 -21.81 -19.72
N LYS A 11 -27.34 -20.79 -18.87
CA LYS A 11 -26.14 -20.05 -18.45
C LYS A 11 -25.14 -21.08 -17.95
N ALA A 12 -23.97 -21.14 -18.57
CA ALA A 12 -22.94 -22.09 -18.20
C ALA A 12 -22.63 -21.94 -16.70
N ASP A 13 -22.58 -23.06 -15.97
CA ASP A 13 -22.16 -23.05 -14.58
C ASP A 13 -20.68 -22.63 -14.54
N PHE A 14 -20.44 -21.44 -13.98
CA PHE A 14 -19.12 -20.85 -13.94
C PHE A 14 -18.11 -21.73 -13.19
N LYS A 15 -18.55 -22.65 -12.32
CA LYS A 15 -17.70 -23.67 -11.69
C LYS A 15 -17.20 -24.71 -12.68
N GLU A 16 -18.06 -25.22 -13.55
CA GLU A 16 -17.68 -26.16 -14.60
C GLU A 16 -16.72 -25.50 -15.62
N GLU A 17 -17.00 -24.25 -15.98
CA GLU A 17 -16.12 -23.49 -16.88
C GLU A 17 -14.74 -23.22 -16.26
N ALA A 18 -14.63 -23.11 -14.92
CA ALA A 18 -13.33 -23.03 -14.25
C ALA A 18 -12.49 -24.30 -14.46
N VAL A 19 -13.13 -25.47 -14.38
CA VAL A 19 -12.48 -26.76 -14.63
C VAL A 19 -12.02 -26.87 -16.07
N LYS A 20 -12.87 -26.51 -17.04
CA LYS A 20 -12.51 -26.50 -18.47
C LYS A 20 -11.38 -25.52 -18.77
N ALA A 21 -11.40 -24.33 -18.17
CA ALA A 21 -10.33 -23.34 -18.33
C ALA A 21 -9.00 -23.85 -17.74
N THR A 22 -9.04 -24.56 -16.61
CA THR A 22 -7.87 -25.23 -16.03
C THR A 22 -7.29 -26.28 -16.98
N GLN A 23 -8.14 -27.11 -17.57
CA GLN A 23 -7.72 -28.11 -18.56
C GLN A 23 -7.10 -27.45 -19.81
N ALA A 24 -7.68 -26.35 -20.29
CA ALA A 24 -7.12 -25.60 -21.42
C ALA A 24 -5.71 -25.05 -21.13
N LEU A 25 -5.43 -24.66 -19.88
CA LEU A 25 -4.13 -24.17 -19.44
C LEU A 25 -3.16 -25.28 -19.00
N GLN A 26 -3.54 -26.55 -19.11
CA GLN A 26 -2.67 -27.67 -18.73
C GLN A 26 -1.36 -27.62 -19.52
N ASN A 27 -0.23 -27.83 -18.86
CA ASN A 27 1.10 -27.72 -19.46
C ASN A 27 1.35 -26.35 -20.12
N LEU A 28 0.84 -25.26 -19.54
CA LEU A 28 1.24 -23.91 -19.93
C LEU A 28 2.68 -23.66 -19.47
N GLU A 29 3.58 -23.45 -20.42
CA GLU A 29 5.01 -23.29 -20.13
C GLU A 29 5.44 -21.83 -20.02
N PHE A 30 6.48 -21.63 -19.21
CA PHE A 30 7.12 -20.34 -19.00
C PHE A 30 8.62 -20.48 -19.24
N ASP A 31 9.27 -19.39 -19.63
CA ASP A 31 10.73 -19.34 -19.67
C ASP A 31 11.35 -19.71 -18.31
N SER A 32 12.51 -20.38 -18.35
CA SER A 32 13.18 -20.86 -17.14
C SER A 32 13.43 -19.74 -16.14
N GLY A 33 12.97 -19.94 -14.89
CA GLY A 33 13.06 -18.95 -13.81
C GLY A 33 12.22 -17.68 -14.00
N LYS A 34 11.41 -17.58 -15.06
CA LYS A 34 10.64 -16.38 -15.43
C LYS A 34 9.13 -16.64 -15.40
N SER A 35 8.39 -15.53 -15.53
CA SER A 35 6.93 -15.50 -15.70
C SER A 35 6.51 -15.18 -17.14
N THR A 36 7.45 -15.14 -18.08
CA THR A 36 7.17 -14.98 -19.51
C THR A 36 6.54 -16.27 -20.03
N ILE A 37 5.31 -16.19 -20.54
CA ILE A 37 4.61 -17.33 -21.17
C ILE A 37 5.23 -17.55 -22.55
N ARG A 38 5.54 -18.81 -22.88
CA ARG A 38 6.12 -19.15 -24.18
C ARG A 38 5.11 -18.99 -25.32
N ALA A 39 5.59 -18.88 -26.56
CA ALA A 39 4.76 -18.64 -27.74
C ALA A 39 3.75 -19.78 -27.98
N GLU A 40 4.13 -21.01 -27.67
CA GLU A 40 3.30 -22.22 -27.79
C GLU A 40 2.10 -22.18 -26.82
N GLY A 41 2.16 -21.34 -25.78
CA GLY A 41 1.08 -21.14 -24.82
C GLY A 41 -0.05 -20.23 -25.31
N GLN A 42 0.10 -19.52 -26.43
CA GLN A 42 -0.91 -18.53 -26.88
C GLN A 42 -2.26 -19.18 -27.21
N ALA A 43 -2.27 -20.30 -27.93
CA ALA A 43 -3.52 -21.01 -28.27
C ALA A 43 -4.27 -21.51 -27.02
N LYS A 44 -3.53 -21.91 -25.98
CA LYS A 44 -4.10 -22.33 -24.68
C LYS A 44 -4.79 -21.16 -23.97
N LEU A 45 -4.16 -19.99 -24.01
CA LEU A 45 -4.73 -18.76 -23.46
C LEU A 45 -5.96 -18.31 -24.24
N ASP A 46 -5.98 -18.48 -25.56
CA ASP A 46 -7.15 -18.18 -26.41
C ASP A 46 -8.34 -19.06 -26.05
N ALA A 47 -8.11 -20.38 -25.88
CA ALA A 47 -9.13 -21.33 -25.45
C ALA A 47 -9.66 -21.00 -24.05
N ALA A 48 -8.76 -20.77 -23.08
CA ALA A 48 -9.14 -20.41 -21.72
C ALA A 48 -9.92 -19.08 -21.65
N ALA A 49 -9.52 -18.06 -22.42
CA ALA A 49 -10.23 -16.80 -22.49
C ALA A 49 -11.64 -16.97 -23.08
N SER A 50 -11.80 -17.80 -24.10
CA SER A 50 -13.11 -18.10 -24.72
C SER A 50 -14.05 -18.78 -23.72
N ILE A 51 -13.54 -19.74 -22.97
CA ILE A 51 -14.27 -20.44 -21.89
C ILE A 51 -14.72 -19.45 -20.80
N ILE A 52 -13.81 -18.61 -20.29
CA ILE A 52 -14.13 -17.66 -19.22
C ILE A 52 -15.14 -16.59 -19.67
N LYS A 53 -15.08 -16.17 -20.94
CA LYS A 53 -16.02 -15.20 -21.52
C LYS A 53 -17.44 -15.76 -21.72
N ALA A 54 -17.64 -17.08 -21.68
CA ALA A 54 -18.94 -17.71 -21.89
C ALA A 54 -19.95 -17.44 -20.75
N ASN A 55 -19.49 -16.89 -19.64
CA ASN A 55 -20.34 -16.48 -18.51
C ASN A 55 -19.82 -15.16 -17.90
N THR A 56 -20.44 -14.72 -16.79
CA THR A 56 -20.09 -13.50 -16.04
C THR A 56 -19.46 -13.78 -14.67
N GLY A 57 -19.11 -15.03 -14.39
CA GLY A 57 -18.52 -15.47 -13.13
C GLY A 57 -17.12 -14.88 -12.88
N LYS A 58 -16.70 -14.94 -11.63
CA LYS A 58 -15.41 -14.43 -11.17
C LYS A 58 -14.47 -15.59 -10.88
N TYR A 59 -13.17 -15.39 -11.14
CA TYR A 59 -12.19 -16.46 -11.16
C TYR A 59 -10.89 -16.09 -10.47
N MET A 60 -10.29 -17.08 -9.79
CA MET A 60 -8.93 -17.04 -9.28
C MET A 60 -8.01 -17.80 -10.22
N ILE A 61 -6.97 -17.14 -10.71
CA ILE A 61 -5.85 -17.75 -11.41
C ILE A 61 -4.77 -18.10 -10.37
N SER A 62 -4.57 -19.39 -10.17
CA SER A 62 -3.67 -19.94 -9.16
C SER A 62 -2.39 -20.46 -9.80
N GLY A 63 -1.25 -19.89 -9.43
CA GLY A 63 0.07 -20.33 -9.91
C GLY A 63 0.75 -21.29 -8.91
N HIS A 64 1.36 -22.35 -9.42
CA HIS A 64 2.08 -23.35 -8.62
C HIS A 64 3.50 -23.59 -9.16
N THR A 65 4.41 -24.01 -8.28
CA THR A 65 5.76 -24.46 -8.65
C THR A 65 6.00 -25.87 -8.09
N ASP A 66 7.00 -26.55 -8.64
CA ASP A 66 7.62 -27.68 -7.94
C ASP A 66 8.43 -27.20 -6.72
N ASN A 67 9.00 -28.15 -5.97
CA ASN A 67 9.76 -27.88 -4.74
C ASN A 67 11.21 -27.43 -4.94
N THR A 68 11.68 -27.26 -6.18
CA THR A 68 13.04 -26.82 -6.47
C THR A 68 13.20 -25.34 -6.11
N GLY A 69 14.26 -24.97 -5.40
CA GLY A 69 14.51 -23.60 -4.95
C GLY A 69 13.84 -23.27 -3.60
N SER A 70 14.02 -22.02 -3.13
CA SER A 70 13.49 -21.63 -1.82
C SER A 70 11.99 -21.36 -1.85
N ALA A 71 11.29 -21.65 -0.75
CA ALA A 71 9.86 -21.36 -0.60
C ALA A 71 9.52 -19.90 -0.93
N ALA A 72 10.39 -18.97 -0.52
CA ALA A 72 10.26 -17.57 -0.87
C ALA A 72 10.33 -17.36 -2.38
N LEU A 73 11.35 -17.88 -3.08
CA LEU A 73 11.47 -17.74 -4.54
C LEU A 73 10.26 -18.34 -5.25
N ASN A 74 9.84 -19.53 -4.84
CA ASN A 74 8.71 -20.26 -5.40
C ASN A 74 7.40 -19.49 -5.26
N GLN A 75 7.16 -18.84 -4.12
CA GLN A 75 6.00 -17.96 -4.01
C GLN A 75 6.10 -16.76 -4.97
N LYS A 76 7.28 -16.16 -5.15
CA LYS A 76 7.43 -14.99 -6.05
C LYS A 76 7.07 -15.40 -7.47
N LEU A 77 7.63 -16.52 -7.88
CA LEU A 77 7.56 -17.01 -9.23
C LEU A 77 6.13 -17.43 -9.57
N SER A 78 5.49 -18.22 -8.71
CA SER A 78 4.08 -18.58 -8.86
C SER A 78 3.15 -17.36 -8.91
N GLN A 79 3.35 -16.36 -8.04
CA GLN A 79 2.55 -15.14 -8.06
C GLN A 79 2.74 -14.36 -9.36
N ALA A 80 3.98 -14.20 -9.82
CA ALA A 80 4.29 -13.51 -11.06
C ALA A 80 3.71 -14.24 -12.29
N ARG A 81 3.74 -15.57 -12.29
CA ARG A 81 3.12 -16.41 -13.34
C ARG A 81 1.60 -16.28 -13.37
N ALA A 82 0.93 -16.34 -12.22
CA ALA A 82 -0.51 -16.11 -12.13
C ALA A 82 -0.89 -14.71 -12.66
N GLN A 83 -0.12 -13.68 -12.32
CA GLN A 83 -0.33 -12.31 -12.83
C GLN A 83 -0.11 -12.20 -14.34
N ALA A 84 0.88 -12.91 -14.88
CA ALA A 84 1.12 -12.95 -16.33
C ALA A 84 -0.06 -13.58 -17.07
N VAL A 85 -0.64 -14.66 -16.53
CA VAL A 85 -1.83 -15.30 -17.11
C VAL A 85 -3.05 -14.38 -17.03
N VAL A 86 -3.29 -13.71 -15.89
CA VAL A 86 -4.38 -12.71 -15.80
C VAL A 86 -4.26 -11.65 -16.89
N LYS A 87 -3.09 -11.03 -17.03
CA LYS A 87 -2.86 -10.02 -18.08
C LYS A 87 -3.09 -10.55 -19.48
N ALA A 88 -2.67 -11.79 -19.73
CA ALA A 88 -2.83 -12.42 -21.04
C ALA A 88 -4.30 -12.77 -21.34
N LEU A 89 -5.11 -13.06 -20.33
CA LEU A 89 -6.55 -13.27 -20.46
C LEU A 89 -7.30 -11.94 -20.64
N GLU A 90 -6.91 -10.89 -19.91
CA GLU A 90 -7.43 -9.53 -20.07
C GLU A 90 -7.18 -8.99 -21.47
N SER A 91 -5.97 -9.19 -22.01
CA SER A 91 -5.65 -8.78 -23.39
C SER A 91 -6.47 -9.54 -24.46
N ARG A 92 -7.15 -10.64 -24.08
CA ARG A 92 -8.06 -11.43 -24.92
C ARG A 92 -9.54 -11.09 -24.69
N GLY A 93 -9.79 -10.01 -23.95
CA GLY A 93 -11.13 -9.47 -23.72
C GLY A 93 -11.85 -10.05 -22.50
N VAL A 94 -11.16 -10.73 -21.59
CA VAL A 94 -11.74 -11.02 -20.27
C VAL A 94 -11.74 -9.73 -19.45
N GLU A 95 -12.87 -9.39 -18.84
CA GLU A 95 -13.01 -8.16 -18.06
C GLU A 95 -12.10 -8.14 -16.82
N SER A 96 -11.34 -7.05 -16.63
CA SER A 96 -10.37 -6.89 -15.53
C SER A 96 -10.96 -7.00 -14.11
N GLY A 97 -12.28 -6.81 -13.97
CA GLY A 97 -13.00 -6.97 -12.69
C GLY A 97 -13.42 -8.40 -12.36
N ARG A 98 -13.00 -9.40 -13.15
CA ARG A 98 -13.42 -10.80 -12.99
C ARG A 98 -12.30 -11.75 -12.60
N LEU A 99 -11.03 -11.31 -12.66
CA LEU A 99 -9.87 -12.18 -12.47
C LEU A 99 -9.02 -11.72 -11.28
N LEU A 100 -8.65 -12.67 -10.42
CA LEU A 100 -7.64 -12.48 -9.38
C LEU A 100 -6.44 -13.38 -9.64
N ALA A 101 -5.24 -12.95 -9.24
CA ALA A 101 -4.02 -13.75 -9.37
C ALA A 101 -3.44 -14.10 -8.00
N LYS A 102 -3.18 -15.38 -7.75
CA LYS A 102 -2.57 -15.86 -6.50
C LYS A 102 -1.52 -16.93 -6.75
N GLY A 103 -0.32 -16.70 -6.23
CA GLY A 103 0.71 -17.73 -6.16
C GLY A 103 0.52 -18.62 -4.94
N PHE A 104 0.85 -19.90 -5.07
CA PHE A 104 0.92 -20.85 -3.95
C PHE A 104 2.33 -21.45 -3.77
N GLY A 105 3.29 -21.06 -4.60
CA GLY A 105 4.62 -21.67 -4.64
C GLY A 105 4.52 -23.20 -4.74
N SER A 106 5.32 -23.88 -3.93
CA SER A 106 5.34 -25.35 -3.84
C SER A 106 4.44 -25.91 -2.74
N SER A 107 3.58 -25.09 -2.12
CA SER A 107 2.79 -25.50 -0.93
C SER A 107 1.60 -26.42 -1.21
N LYS A 108 1.23 -26.58 -2.49
CA LYS A 108 0.10 -27.40 -2.94
C LYS A 108 0.52 -28.34 -4.08
N PRO A 109 1.38 -29.34 -3.81
CA PRO A 109 1.75 -30.34 -4.80
C PRO A 109 0.54 -31.23 -5.12
N ILE A 110 0.41 -31.61 -6.39
CA ILE A 110 -0.57 -32.60 -6.86
C ILE A 110 0.09 -33.91 -7.31
N ALA A 111 1.42 -33.91 -7.39
CA ALA A 111 2.22 -35.05 -7.80
C ALA A 111 3.53 -35.08 -7.01
N ASP A 112 4.23 -36.23 -7.06
CA ASP A 112 5.49 -36.41 -6.37
C ASP A 112 6.56 -35.42 -6.88
N ASN A 113 7.24 -34.73 -5.97
CA ASN A 113 8.32 -33.83 -6.33
C ASN A 113 9.68 -34.54 -6.51
N LYS A 114 9.73 -35.86 -6.34
CA LYS A 114 10.94 -36.66 -6.58
C LYS A 114 11.15 -37.02 -8.05
N THR A 115 10.09 -37.09 -8.86
CA THR A 115 10.17 -37.45 -10.29
C THR A 115 10.12 -36.21 -11.19
N ALA A 116 10.70 -36.31 -12.39
CA ALA A 116 10.69 -35.20 -13.34
C ALA A 116 9.26 -34.88 -13.81
N GLU A 117 8.47 -35.93 -14.01
CA GLU A 117 7.06 -35.91 -14.42
C GLU A 117 6.21 -35.22 -13.36
N GLY A 118 6.37 -35.60 -12.08
CA GLY A 118 5.60 -35.01 -11.00
C GLY A 118 5.99 -33.55 -10.71
N LYS A 119 7.27 -33.19 -10.86
CA LYS A 119 7.69 -31.77 -10.86
C LYS A 119 7.04 -30.97 -11.99
N GLN A 120 6.96 -31.53 -13.20
CA GLN A 120 6.26 -30.86 -14.32
C GLN A 120 4.77 -30.66 -14.00
N GLN A 121 4.10 -31.66 -13.45
CA GLN A 121 2.70 -31.54 -13.03
C GLN A 121 2.50 -30.48 -11.93
N ASN A 122 3.47 -30.30 -11.03
CA ASN A 122 3.41 -29.26 -9.99
C ASN A 122 3.66 -27.83 -10.53
N ARG A 123 4.36 -27.68 -11.67
CA ARG A 123 4.53 -26.40 -12.37
C ARG A 123 3.29 -26.06 -13.23
N ARG A 124 2.17 -25.76 -12.57
CA ARG A 124 0.87 -25.58 -13.24
C ARG A 124 0.19 -24.25 -12.92
N VAL A 125 -0.86 -23.98 -13.68
CA VAL A 125 -1.82 -22.90 -13.44
C VAL A 125 -3.21 -23.52 -13.35
N GLU A 126 -3.99 -23.09 -12.35
CA GLU A 126 -5.37 -23.51 -12.16
C GLU A 126 -6.30 -22.29 -12.21
N VAL A 127 -7.54 -22.52 -12.64
CA VAL A 127 -8.63 -21.55 -12.65
C VAL A 127 -9.70 -22.04 -11.69
N GLY A 128 -9.96 -21.28 -10.64
CA GLY A 128 -11.00 -21.57 -9.66
C GLY A 128 -12.14 -20.56 -9.77
N ALA A 129 -13.38 -21.02 -9.80
CA ALA A 129 -14.55 -20.17 -9.65
C ALA A 129 -14.61 -19.57 -8.24
N LEU A 130 -15.09 -18.34 -8.12
CA LEU A 130 -15.27 -17.64 -6.85
C LEU A 130 -16.73 -17.20 -6.69
N SER A 131 -17.29 -17.38 -5.49
CA SER A 131 -18.49 -16.65 -5.07
C SER A 131 -18.16 -15.16 -4.92
N ASP A 132 -19.20 -14.32 -4.81
CA ASP A 132 -19.00 -12.89 -4.56
C ASP A 132 -18.27 -12.64 -3.24
N GLU A 133 -18.59 -13.39 -2.18
CA GLU A 133 -17.90 -13.31 -0.89
C GLU A 133 -16.43 -13.70 -1.02
N GLU A 134 -16.13 -14.82 -1.70
CA GLU A 134 -14.76 -15.28 -1.92
C GLU A 134 -13.96 -14.27 -2.76
N TYR A 135 -14.60 -13.68 -3.76
CA TYR A 135 -13.99 -12.64 -4.59
C TYR A 135 -13.64 -11.40 -3.77
N GLN A 136 -14.56 -10.88 -2.96
CA GLN A 136 -14.30 -9.73 -2.09
C GLN A 136 -13.19 -10.04 -1.06
N GLN A 137 -13.21 -11.23 -0.45
CA GLN A 137 -12.16 -11.64 0.48
C GLN A 137 -10.78 -11.71 -0.18
N ASN A 138 -10.71 -12.20 -1.42
CA ASN A 138 -9.44 -12.34 -2.14
C ASN A 138 -8.98 -11.06 -2.85
N MET A 139 -9.87 -10.12 -3.21
CA MET A 139 -9.51 -8.76 -3.66
C MET A 139 -8.84 -7.95 -2.56
N VAL A 140 -9.31 -8.09 -1.32
CA VAL A 140 -8.83 -7.33 -0.16
C VAL A 140 -7.55 -7.94 0.43
N ALA A 141 -7.17 -9.16 0.03
CA ALA A 141 -5.92 -9.81 0.42
C ALA A 141 -4.72 -9.23 -0.36
N PRO A 142 -3.79 -8.49 0.27
CA PRO A 142 -2.69 -7.86 -0.46
C PRO A 142 -1.68 -8.88 -0.97
N SER A 143 -1.18 -8.65 -2.17
CA SER A 143 -0.02 -9.31 -2.78
C SER A 143 1.26 -9.11 -1.94
N THR A 144 1.58 -10.04 -1.03
CA THR A 144 2.95 -10.35 -0.54
C THR A 144 3.00 -11.76 0.05
N LYS A 145 4.16 -12.44 -0.14
CA LYS A 145 4.54 -13.84 0.12
C LYS A 145 4.26 -14.46 1.53
N PRO A 146 4.39 -15.79 1.71
CA PRO A 146 3.64 -16.57 2.69
C PRO A 146 4.52 -17.12 3.85
N ALA A 147 3.95 -17.16 5.03
CA ALA A 147 4.24 -18.16 6.06
C ALA A 147 3.24 -17.90 7.17
N LEU A 148 2.27 -18.81 7.38
CA LEU A 148 1.51 -18.91 8.64
C LEU A 148 1.10 -17.56 9.27
N TYR A 149 0.68 -16.58 8.45
CA TYR A 149 0.34 -15.25 8.95
C TYR A 149 -1.13 -15.25 9.36
N ASN A 150 -1.36 -15.95 10.48
CA ASN A 150 -2.46 -15.81 11.43
C ASN A 150 -3.79 -15.30 10.85
N VAL A 151 -4.75 -16.21 10.65
CA VAL A 151 -6.18 -15.88 10.57
C VAL A 151 -6.60 -14.90 11.69
N ASN A 152 -5.94 -14.99 12.85
CA ASN A 152 -6.07 -14.05 13.97
C ASN A 152 -5.57 -12.62 13.67
N MET A 153 -4.55 -12.42 12.84
CA MET A 153 -4.04 -11.09 12.45
C MET A 153 -4.97 -10.40 11.44
N ALA A 154 -5.61 -11.15 10.53
CA ALA A 154 -6.62 -10.59 9.62
C ALA A 154 -7.89 -10.19 10.39
N LYS A 155 -8.36 -11.02 11.32
CA LYS A 155 -9.43 -10.66 12.28
C LYS A 155 -9.07 -9.43 13.10
N LYS A 156 -7.85 -9.38 13.67
CA LYS A 156 -7.33 -8.20 14.39
C LYS A 156 -7.29 -6.96 13.50
N LYS A 157 -6.89 -7.07 12.24
CA LYS A 157 -6.87 -5.93 11.30
C LYS A 157 -8.28 -5.38 11.05
N ILE A 158 -9.28 -6.25 10.83
CA ILE A 158 -10.69 -5.84 10.67
C ILE A 158 -11.20 -5.20 11.96
N GLN A 159 -10.89 -5.79 13.13
CA GLN A 159 -11.24 -5.22 14.43
C GLN A 159 -10.65 -3.81 14.61
N ARG A 160 -9.38 -3.61 14.25
CA ARG A 160 -8.72 -2.30 14.29
C ARG A 160 -9.40 -1.27 13.40
N PHE A 161 -9.86 -1.67 12.21
CA PHE A 161 -10.60 -0.75 11.34
C PHE A 161 -11.95 -0.35 11.94
N LYS A 162 -12.66 -1.27 12.58
CA LYS A 162 -13.89 -0.96 13.31
C LYS A 162 -13.64 -0.03 14.50
N GLU A 163 -12.59 -0.30 15.28
CA GLU A 163 -12.20 0.60 16.39
C GLU A 163 -11.75 1.98 15.89
N ASN A 164 -11.14 2.08 14.71
CA ASN A 164 -10.78 3.39 14.15
C ASN A 164 -11.99 4.31 13.98
N GLU A 165 -13.20 3.76 13.77
CA GLU A 165 -14.44 4.54 13.65
C GLU A 165 -14.90 5.12 14.99
N THR A 166 -14.37 4.63 16.13
CA THR A 166 -14.77 5.10 17.47
C THR A 166 -13.83 6.18 18.03
N PHE A 167 -12.64 6.36 17.46
CA PHE A 167 -11.67 7.36 17.92
C PHE A 167 -12.03 8.75 17.38
N LYS A 168 -12.38 9.68 18.29
CA LYS A 168 -12.77 11.06 17.95
C LYS A 168 -11.64 11.90 17.32
N HIS A 169 -10.40 11.49 17.55
CA HIS A 169 -9.18 12.10 17.05
C HIS A 169 -8.62 11.39 15.81
N LEU A 170 -9.33 10.42 15.23
CA LEU A 170 -8.96 9.78 13.97
C LEU A 170 -10.01 10.05 12.89
N PHE A 171 -9.65 10.91 11.95
CA PHE A 171 -10.52 11.32 10.83
C PHE A 171 -10.23 10.45 9.61
N GLN A 172 -11.27 9.86 9.02
CA GLN A 172 -11.15 9.00 7.83
C GLN A 172 -12.07 9.46 6.69
N PRO A 173 -12.00 10.74 6.26
CA PRO A 173 -12.89 11.23 5.22
C PRO A 173 -12.67 10.50 3.89
N ASN A 174 -13.75 10.29 3.16
CA ASN A 174 -13.63 9.76 1.81
C ASN A 174 -13.11 10.87 0.86
N ARG A 175 -12.68 10.49 -0.34
CA ARG A 175 -12.10 11.45 -1.31
C ARG A 175 -13.11 12.52 -1.74
N GLU A 176 -14.37 12.14 -1.91
CA GLU A 176 -15.43 13.05 -2.36
C GLU A 176 -15.69 14.13 -1.32
N ASP A 177 -15.82 13.77 -0.04
CA ASP A 177 -15.99 14.71 1.08
C ASP A 177 -14.85 15.73 1.15
N ILE A 178 -13.62 15.28 0.86
CA ILE A 178 -12.46 16.18 0.88
C ILE A 178 -12.55 17.19 -0.27
N LEU A 179 -12.89 16.71 -1.47
CA LEU A 179 -12.93 17.53 -2.68
C LEU A 179 -14.14 18.47 -2.75
N SER A 180 -15.26 18.10 -2.14
CA SER A 180 -16.50 18.91 -2.13
C SER A 180 -16.52 20.00 -1.07
N GLY A 181 -15.54 20.03 -0.16
CA GLY A 181 -15.43 21.04 0.89
C GLY A 181 -15.29 20.41 2.26
N PHE A 182 -14.08 19.95 2.59
CA PHE A 182 -13.82 19.28 3.85
C PHE A 182 -14.18 20.16 5.06
N SER A 183 -15.03 19.63 5.95
CA SER A 183 -15.68 20.41 7.00
C SER A 183 -14.74 20.99 8.06
N LEU A 184 -13.56 20.39 8.26
CA LEU A 184 -12.55 20.84 9.23
C LEU A 184 -11.50 21.79 8.65
N LYS A 185 -11.47 22.02 7.33
CA LYS A 185 -10.57 23.00 6.72
C LYS A 185 -10.78 24.36 7.37
N SER A 186 -9.71 25.06 7.80
CA SER A 186 -9.74 26.31 8.58
C SER A 186 -10.27 26.22 10.02
N LYS A 187 -10.62 25.01 10.50
CA LYS A 187 -11.35 24.82 11.77
C LYS A 187 -10.67 23.84 12.70
N TRP A 188 -9.46 23.36 12.41
CA TRP A 188 -8.79 22.33 13.22
C TRP A 188 -8.65 22.75 14.69
N ASN A 189 -8.10 23.93 14.94
CA ASN A 189 -7.94 24.49 16.28
C ASN A 189 -9.29 24.62 17.03
N LYS A 190 -10.27 25.26 16.41
CA LYS A 190 -11.59 25.49 17.04
C LYS A 190 -12.45 24.23 17.19
N ALA A 191 -12.43 23.33 16.21
CA ALA A 191 -13.32 22.18 16.16
C ALA A 191 -12.73 20.95 16.87
N VAL A 192 -11.42 20.75 16.77
CA VAL A 192 -10.73 19.55 17.28
C VAL A 192 -9.95 19.86 18.55
N PHE A 193 -8.97 20.76 18.49
CA PHE A 193 -8.01 20.96 19.59
C PHE A 193 -8.51 21.85 20.74
N LYS A 194 -9.53 22.69 20.47
CA LYS A 194 -10.14 23.62 21.44
C LYS A 194 -9.13 24.60 22.05
N ASN A 195 -8.16 25.01 21.27
CA ASN A 195 -7.13 26.00 21.61
C ASN A 195 -6.64 26.68 20.32
N ASP A 196 -5.77 27.68 20.45
CA ASP A 196 -5.18 28.41 19.30
C ASP A 196 -3.70 28.09 19.08
N PHE A 197 -3.22 26.95 19.60
CA PHE A 197 -1.83 26.53 19.47
C PHE A 197 -1.46 26.22 18.01
N PRO A 198 -0.18 26.40 17.63
CA PRO A 198 0.26 26.14 16.27
C PRO A 198 0.11 24.66 15.91
N ILE A 199 -0.26 24.38 14.66
CA ILE A 199 -0.43 23.00 14.15
C ILE A 199 0.83 22.56 13.41
N ILE A 200 1.33 21.38 13.80
CA ILE A 200 2.47 20.68 13.21
C ILE A 200 1.96 19.40 12.54
N LEU A 201 2.35 19.17 11.28
CA LEU A 201 1.99 17.97 10.54
C LEU A 201 3.12 16.94 10.53
N GLU A 202 2.78 15.65 10.64
CA GLU A 202 3.68 14.55 10.26
C GLU A 202 3.10 13.82 9.02
N LEU A 203 3.83 13.84 7.91
CA LEU A 203 3.41 13.23 6.64
C LEU A 203 3.97 11.83 6.47
N GLY A 204 3.07 10.85 6.34
CA GLY A 204 3.46 9.43 6.28
C GLY A 204 3.78 8.86 7.67
N CYS A 205 3.05 9.28 8.70
CA CYS A 205 3.37 9.02 10.10
C CYS A 205 3.33 7.54 10.52
N GLY A 206 2.81 6.64 9.67
CA GLY A 206 2.74 5.22 9.96
C GLY A 206 1.88 4.92 11.18
N LYS A 207 2.54 4.63 12.31
CA LYS A 207 1.87 4.36 13.60
C LYS A 207 1.68 5.62 14.45
N GLY A 208 2.22 6.76 14.04
CA GLY A 208 2.16 8.02 14.78
C GLY A 208 3.11 8.10 15.97
N GLU A 209 4.17 7.29 16.02
CA GLU A 209 5.12 7.29 17.14
C GLU A 209 5.78 8.67 17.30
N TYR A 210 6.23 9.29 16.19
CA TYR A 210 6.83 10.61 16.24
C TYR A 210 5.80 11.69 16.61
N THR A 211 4.63 11.70 15.95
CA THR A 211 3.48 12.57 16.29
C THR A 211 3.19 12.56 17.80
N ILE A 212 3.08 11.37 18.41
CA ILE A 212 2.69 11.22 19.82
C ILE A 212 3.78 11.67 20.76
N GLU A 213 5.03 11.27 20.52
CA GLU A 213 6.12 11.62 21.42
C GLU A 213 6.43 13.13 21.36
N MET A 214 6.32 13.75 20.18
CA MET A 214 6.40 15.21 20.05
C MET A 214 5.27 15.90 20.81
N ALA A 215 4.04 15.40 20.70
CA ALA A 215 2.88 15.98 21.41
C ALA A 215 2.99 15.89 22.93
N LYS A 216 3.62 14.85 23.46
CA LYS A 216 3.90 14.71 24.90
C LYS A 216 4.94 15.71 25.38
N LYS A 217 6.00 15.90 24.59
CA LYS A 217 7.11 16.81 24.95
C LYS A 217 6.74 18.27 24.79
N HIS A 218 5.90 18.57 23.81
CA HIS A 218 5.53 19.93 23.46
C HIS A 218 4.01 20.14 23.51
N PRO A 219 3.43 20.21 24.73
CA PRO A 219 1.99 20.42 24.91
C PRO A 219 1.49 21.78 24.38
N GLU A 220 2.40 22.71 24.08
CA GLU A 220 2.14 24.03 23.49
C GLU A 220 1.90 23.99 21.97
N TYR A 221 1.99 22.82 21.33
CA TYR A 221 1.63 22.62 19.91
C TYR A 221 0.56 21.54 19.75
N ASN A 222 -0.16 21.63 18.64
CA ASN A 222 -1.07 20.60 18.16
C ASN A 222 -0.41 19.79 17.05
N PHE A 223 -0.56 18.46 17.08
CA PHE A 223 0.05 17.56 16.12
C PHE A 223 -1.00 16.81 15.32
N ILE A 224 -0.82 16.75 13.99
CA ILE A 224 -1.65 15.95 13.10
C ILE A 224 -0.78 14.99 12.28
N GLY A 225 -0.96 13.69 12.51
CA GLY A 225 -0.32 12.66 11.69
C GLY A 225 -1.19 12.25 10.50
N ILE A 226 -0.63 12.19 9.30
CA ILE A 226 -1.34 11.78 8.08
C ILE A 226 -0.74 10.48 7.52
N ASP A 227 -1.58 9.46 7.32
CA ASP A 227 -1.15 8.21 6.64
C ASP A 227 -2.31 7.56 5.88
N LEU A 228 -2.03 6.96 4.73
CA LEU A 228 -3.04 6.27 3.93
C LEU A 228 -3.51 4.94 4.56
N LYS A 229 -2.66 4.30 5.37
CA LYS A 229 -2.85 2.95 5.90
C LYS A 229 -3.50 2.99 7.29
N GLY A 230 -4.83 3.02 7.34
CA GLY A 230 -5.61 3.08 8.60
C GLY A 230 -5.25 2.03 9.66
N ALA A 231 -4.85 0.81 9.26
CA ALA A 231 -4.42 -0.22 10.22
C ALA A 231 -3.12 0.14 10.98
N ARG A 232 -2.29 1.04 10.43
CA ARG A 232 -1.09 1.55 11.11
C ARG A 232 -1.47 2.66 12.09
N LEU A 233 -2.34 3.57 11.67
CA LEU A 233 -2.87 4.66 12.50
C LEU A 233 -3.59 4.17 13.75
N TRP A 234 -4.24 2.99 13.70
CA TRP A 234 -4.92 2.42 14.86
C TRP A 234 -4.06 2.42 16.12
N ARG A 235 -2.76 2.12 16.02
CA ARG A 235 -1.91 2.06 17.22
C ARG A 235 -1.72 3.45 17.83
N GLY A 236 -1.44 4.46 17.00
CA GLY A 236 -1.31 5.83 17.47
C GLY A 236 -2.63 6.38 18.02
N ALA A 237 -3.74 6.17 17.31
CA ALA A 237 -5.06 6.58 17.78
C ALA A 237 -5.42 5.90 19.11
N LYS A 238 -5.11 4.61 19.28
CA LYS A 238 -5.32 3.92 20.55
C LYS A 238 -4.48 4.54 21.68
N SER A 239 -3.21 4.83 21.45
CA SER A 239 -2.34 5.49 22.44
C SER A 239 -2.85 6.87 22.83
N VAL A 240 -3.33 7.69 21.89
CA VAL A 240 -3.96 8.99 22.19
C VAL A 240 -5.17 8.82 23.13
N GLN A 241 -5.98 7.79 22.91
CA GLN A 241 -7.13 7.49 23.78
C GLN A 241 -6.69 7.00 25.18
N GLU A 242 -5.73 6.07 25.23
CA GLU A 242 -5.22 5.48 26.49
C GLU A 242 -4.51 6.52 27.36
N GLU A 243 -3.75 7.41 26.74
CA GLU A 243 -2.98 8.46 27.41
C GLU A 243 -3.74 9.79 27.52
N SER A 244 -4.97 9.86 27.01
CA SER A 244 -5.84 11.05 27.03
C SER A 244 -5.19 12.32 26.46
N LEU A 245 -4.39 12.18 25.40
CA LEU A 245 -3.73 13.32 24.75
C LEU A 245 -4.77 14.19 24.03
N LYS A 246 -4.73 15.51 24.27
CA LYS A 246 -5.70 16.46 23.72
C LYS A 246 -5.18 17.23 22.50
N ASN A 247 -3.88 17.19 22.28
CA ASN A 247 -3.17 17.93 21.23
C ASN A 247 -2.71 17.02 20.08
N VAL A 248 -3.37 15.88 19.87
CA VAL A 248 -3.05 14.94 18.77
C VAL A 248 -4.30 14.59 17.98
N ALA A 249 -4.19 14.64 16.65
CA ALA A 249 -5.15 14.04 15.74
C ALA A 249 -4.46 13.24 14.63
N PHE A 250 -5.22 12.37 13.97
CA PHE A 250 -4.76 11.60 12.83
C PHE A 250 -5.75 11.73 11.67
N ILE A 251 -5.23 11.78 10.44
CA ILE A 251 -6.04 11.77 9.22
C ILE A 251 -5.63 10.60 8.34
N ARG A 252 -6.60 9.74 8.02
CA ARG A 252 -6.42 8.68 7.04
C ARG A 252 -6.79 9.16 5.65
N THR A 253 -5.81 9.63 4.89
CA THR A 253 -6.03 10.07 3.50
C THR A 253 -4.75 10.05 2.66
N GLN A 254 -4.89 10.38 1.37
CA GLN A 254 -3.79 10.59 0.44
C GLN A 254 -3.18 11.98 0.68
N ILE A 255 -1.86 12.07 0.83
CA ILE A 255 -1.15 13.35 1.06
C ILE A 255 -1.33 14.31 -0.13
N GLU A 256 -1.61 13.79 -1.32
CA GLU A 256 -1.93 14.57 -2.51
C GLU A 256 -3.14 15.52 -2.32
N LEU A 257 -3.99 15.23 -1.33
CA LEU A 257 -5.20 15.99 -0.99
C LEU A 257 -4.96 17.07 0.08
N ILE A 258 -3.72 17.32 0.51
CA ILE A 258 -3.42 18.16 1.68
C ILE A 258 -3.99 19.59 1.62
N GLU A 259 -4.02 20.22 0.43
CA GLU A 259 -4.58 21.58 0.22
C GLU A 259 -6.11 21.65 0.40
N TYR A 260 -6.78 20.51 0.39
CA TYR A 260 -8.21 20.41 0.66
C TYR A 260 -8.50 20.17 2.15
N LEU A 261 -7.50 19.72 2.90
CA LEU A 261 -7.63 19.45 4.35
C LEU A 261 -7.34 20.69 5.20
N PHE A 262 -6.47 21.57 4.71
CA PHE A 262 -6.00 22.75 5.43
C PHE A 262 -6.15 24.01 4.59
N PHE A 263 -6.49 25.11 5.25
CA PHE A 263 -6.57 26.43 4.66
C PHE A 263 -5.17 27.04 4.49
N GLU A 264 -5.12 28.16 3.78
CA GLU A 264 -3.86 28.88 3.57
C GLU A 264 -3.30 29.35 4.91
N GLN A 265 -1.99 29.17 5.11
CA GLN A 265 -1.27 29.56 6.33
C GLN A 265 -1.80 28.96 7.64
N GLU A 266 -2.51 27.82 7.58
CA GLU A 266 -3.03 27.13 8.77
C GLU A 266 -1.95 26.29 9.50
N ILE A 267 -0.89 25.87 8.79
CA ILE A 267 0.13 24.95 9.28
C ILE A 267 1.43 25.68 9.59
N SER A 268 2.04 25.37 10.74
CA SER A 268 3.29 26.02 11.18
C SER A 268 4.52 25.21 10.75
N GLU A 269 4.47 23.88 10.87
CA GLU A 269 5.56 23.01 10.47
C GLU A 269 5.06 21.73 9.79
N ILE A 270 5.90 21.17 8.92
CA ILE A 270 5.69 19.87 8.29
C ILE A 270 6.92 19.00 8.50
N TRP A 271 6.71 17.84 9.14
CA TRP A 271 7.71 16.80 9.33
C TRP A 271 7.50 15.65 8.36
N ILE A 272 8.56 15.28 7.65
CA ILE A 272 8.64 14.13 6.76
C ILE A 272 9.70 13.18 7.32
N THR A 273 9.24 12.20 8.10
CA THR A 273 10.08 11.30 8.90
C THR A 273 10.22 9.94 8.22
N PHE A 274 11.44 9.61 7.81
CA PHE A 274 11.81 8.34 7.17
C PHE A 274 10.87 7.89 6.04
N PRO A 275 10.57 8.77 5.06
CA PRO A 275 9.67 8.42 3.96
C PRO A 275 10.29 7.36 3.05
N ASP A 276 9.47 6.59 2.33
CA ASP A 276 9.96 5.70 1.27
C ASP A 276 10.69 6.55 0.19
N PRO A 277 11.97 6.25 -0.11
CA PRO A 277 12.77 7.08 -1.01
C PRO A 277 12.31 7.03 -2.48
N GLN A 278 11.44 6.09 -2.86
CA GLN A 278 10.91 5.96 -4.22
C GLN A 278 12.02 6.03 -5.30
N ILE A 279 13.07 5.22 -5.13
CA ILE A 279 14.33 5.30 -5.90
C ILE A 279 14.10 5.25 -7.42
N LYS A 280 13.15 4.43 -7.89
CA LYS A 280 12.90 4.24 -9.32
C LYS A 280 12.43 5.54 -9.98
N TYR A 281 13.06 5.92 -11.11
CA TYR A 281 12.74 7.16 -11.84
C TYR A 281 11.24 7.39 -12.09
N ARG A 282 10.53 6.39 -12.61
CA ARG A 282 9.07 6.44 -12.84
C ARG A 282 8.23 6.74 -11.58
N ARG A 283 8.82 6.63 -10.38
CA ARG A 283 8.20 6.86 -9.08
C ARG A 283 8.60 8.21 -8.47
N ALA A 284 9.42 9.02 -9.15
CA ALA A 284 9.91 10.30 -8.62
C ALA A 284 8.78 11.22 -8.13
N LYS A 285 7.67 11.29 -8.87
CA LYS A 285 6.47 12.07 -8.50
C LYS A 285 5.79 11.64 -7.19
N HIS A 286 6.16 10.49 -6.62
CA HIS A 286 5.64 9.98 -5.34
C HIS A 286 6.59 10.24 -4.16
N ARG A 287 7.76 10.86 -4.39
CA ARG A 287 8.63 11.32 -3.29
C ARG A 287 7.95 12.48 -2.60
N LEU A 288 7.86 12.44 -1.28
CA LEU A 288 7.19 13.50 -0.52
C LEU A 288 7.92 14.86 -0.60
N THR A 289 9.17 14.87 -1.07
CA THR A 289 9.96 16.08 -1.33
C THR A 289 10.04 16.45 -2.82
N HIS A 290 9.24 15.80 -3.68
CA HIS A 290 9.13 16.19 -5.08
C HIS A 290 8.50 17.60 -5.19
N PRO A 291 8.90 18.46 -6.16
CA PRO A 291 8.37 19.82 -6.30
C PRO A 291 6.85 19.92 -6.29
N PHE A 292 6.16 18.97 -6.93
CA PHE A 292 4.70 18.85 -6.88
C PHE A 292 4.11 18.90 -5.46
N PHE A 293 4.75 18.23 -4.50
CA PHE A 293 4.30 18.22 -3.11
C PHE A 293 4.75 19.48 -2.36
N LEU A 294 5.99 19.93 -2.58
CA LEU A 294 6.51 21.14 -1.93
C LEU A 294 5.65 22.38 -2.24
N GLU A 295 5.18 22.52 -3.49
CA GLU A 295 4.26 23.59 -3.86
C GLU A 295 2.90 23.51 -3.15
N LYS A 296 2.41 22.30 -2.86
CA LYS A 296 1.18 22.11 -2.07
C LYS A 296 1.40 22.48 -0.61
N TYR A 297 2.54 22.08 -0.05
CA TYR A 297 2.91 22.37 1.32
C TYR A 297 3.05 23.88 1.53
N LYS A 298 3.69 24.59 0.59
CA LYS A 298 3.85 26.04 0.61
C LYS A 298 2.52 26.80 0.76
N LYS A 299 1.43 26.30 0.17
CA LYS A 299 0.13 27.00 0.26
C LYS A 299 -0.50 26.92 1.65
N ILE A 300 -0.33 25.79 2.34
CA ILE A 300 -0.93 25.59 3.66
C ILE A 300 -0.01 26.05 4.80
N LEU A 301 1.30 26.17 4.55
CA LEU A 301 2.27 26.66 5.51
C LEU A 301 2.10 28.16 5.75
N LYS A 302 2.34 28.58 6.99
CA LYS A 302 2.58 29.99 7.33
C LYS A 302 3.77 30.53 6.56
N THR A 303 3.84 31.85 6.44
CA THR A 303 4.91 32.55 5.71
C THR A 303 6.32 32.19 6.22
N ASP A 304 6.47 31.98 7.52
CA ASP A 304 7.69 31.55 8.21
C ASP A 304 7.73 30.04 8.49
N GLY A 305 6.80 29.27 7.93
CA GLY A 305 6.66 27.84 8.19
C GLY A 305 7.81 27.01 7.64
N VAL A 306 8.13 25.92 8.34
CA VAL A 306 9.32 25.10 8.06
C VAL A 306 8.94 23.68 7.64
N ILE A 307 9.71 23.11 6.71
CA ILE A 307 9.63 21.70 6.32
C ILE A 307 10.89 20.98 6.81
N HIS A 308 10.69 19.91 7.56
CA HIS A 308 11.74 19.05 8.08
C HIS A 308 11.75 17.72 7.32
N LEU A 309 12.90 17.33 6.76
CA LEU A 309 13.13 15.98 6.25
C LEU A 309 14.12 15.26 7.15
N LYS A 310 13.74 14.10 7.66
CA LYS A 310 14.63 13.15 8.34
C LYS A 310 14.61 11.84 7.56
N THR A 311 15.76 11.37 7.08
CA THR A 311 15.83 10.16 6.25
C THR A 311 17.15 9.44 6.46
N ASP A 312 17.11 8.11 6.35
CA ASP A 312 18.24 7.20 6.29
C ASP A 312 18.71 6.92 4.85
N SER A 313 18.07 7.55 3.86
CA SER A 313 18.37 7.35 2.44
C SER A 313 19.23 8.50 1.90
N ASP A 314 20.51 8.21 1.66
CA ASP A 314 21.43 9.14 0.96
C ASP A 314 20.86 9.62 -0.38
N PHE A 315 20.19 8.72 -1.10
CA PHE A 315 19.52 9.04 -2.36
C PHE A 315 18.45 10.12 -2.18
N LEU A 316 17.54 9.95 -1.22
CA LEU A 316 16.46 10.92 -1.01
C LEU A 316 16.99 12.23 -0.44
N TYR A 317 17.98 12.15 0.44
CA TYR A 317 18.68 13.32 0.99
C TYR A 317 19.32 14.15 -0.13
N GLY A 318 20.14 13.52 -0.98
CA GLY A 318 20.78 14.18 -2.13
C GLY A 318 19.77 14.69 -3.16
N TYR A 319 18.72 13.92 -3.46
CA TYR A 319 17.62 14.37 -4.32
C TYR A 319 16.96 15.64 -3.79
N THR A 320 16.65 15.68 -2.49
CA THR A 320 15.96 16.81 -1.87
C THR A 320 16.86 18.06 -1.86
N HIS A 321 18.16 17.89 -1.57
CA HIS A 321 19.14 18.96 -1.71
C HIS A 321 19.19 19.56 -3.11
N GLY A 322 19.20 18.72 -4.14
CA GLY A 322 19.17 19.19 -5.53
C GLY A 322 17.92 20.03 -5.83
N ILE A 323 16.74 19.61 -5.33
CA ILE A 323 15.50 20.39 -5.48
C ILE A 323 15.58 21.73 -4.73
N ILE A 324 16.13 21.74 -3.51
CA ILE A 324 16.29 22.97 -2.72
C ILE A 324 17.16 23.97 -3.46
N GLN A 325 18.28 23.52 -4.03
CA GLN A 325 19.16 24.36 -4.85
C GLN A 325 18.46 24.84 -6.12
N GLU A 326 17.77 23.96 -6.85
CA GLU A 326 17.05 24.31 -8.09
C GLU A 326 15.95 25.34 -7.85
N LYS A 327 15.24 25.26 -6.72
CA LYS A 327 14.12 26.15 -6.37
C LYS A 327 14.51 27.35 -5.53
N ASN A 328 15.80 27.52 -5.21
CA ASN A 328 16.32 28.55 -4.31
C ASN A 328 15.58 28.60 -2.97
N TYR A 329 15.26 27.45 -2.37
CA TYR A 329 14.74 27.43 -1.01
C TYR A 329 15.87 27.65 0.01
N THR A 330 15.55 28.34 1.11
CA THR A 330 16.51 28.58 2.20
C THR A 330 16.72 27.30 3.00
N VAL A 331 17.98 26.85 3.10
CA VAL A 331 18.37 25.77 4.01
C VAL A 331 18.63 26.36 5.39
N LEU A 332 17.77 26.07 6.36
CA LEU A 332 17.96 26.50 7.75
C LEU A 332 18.99 25.63 8.49
N LEU A 333 18.93 24.31 8.26
CA LEU A 333 19.82 23.33 8.85
C LEU A 333 19.98 22.14 7.91
N THR A 334 21.19 21.62 7.81
CA THR A 334 21.44 20.35 7.11
C THR A 334 22.57 19.58 7.75
N SER A 335 22.45 18.25 7.75
CA SER A 335 23.49 17.35 8.24
C SER A 335 23.35 15.99 7.61
N HIS A 336 24.49 15.42 7.22
CA HIS A 336 24.60 14.04 6.75
C HIS A 336 24.55 13.03 7.90
N ASN A 337 24.82 13.45 9.13
CA ASN A 337 24.77 12.60 10.30
C ASN A 337 24.36 13.40 11.55
N ILE A 338 23.07 13.34 11.89
CA ILE A 338 22.51 14.05 13.04
C ILE A 338 22.93 13.45 14.40
N TYR A 339 23.54 12.26 14.41
CA TYR A 339 24.00 11.57 15.62
C TYR A 339 25.52 11.58 15.79
N HIS A 340 26.25 12.23 14.89
CA HIS A 340 27.69 12.31 15.02
C HIS A 340 28.04 13.08 16.32
N PRO A 341 29.00 12.61 17.14
CA PRO A 341 29.38 13.30 18.38
C PRO A 341 29.78 14.76 18.18
N ASP A 342 30.32 15.09 17.00
CA ASP A 342 30.73 16.45 16.62
C ASP A 342 29.62 17.29 15.96
N ALA A 343 28.39 16.78 15.84
CA ALA A 343 27.26 17.50 15.27
C ALA A 343 26.70 18.56 16.24
N LYS A 344 27.54 19.52 16.65
CA LYS A 344 27.27 20.51 17.72
C LYS A 344 26.14 21.49 17.40
N ASN A 345 25.71 21.58 16.14
CA ASN A 345 24.68 22.52 15.67
C ASN A 345 23.34 21.83 15.40
N ILE A 346 23.15 20.58 15.83
CA ILE A 346 21.87 19.88 15.68
C ILE A 346 21.01 20.20 16.91
N PRO A 347 19.85 20.87 16.73
CA PRO A 347 18.95 21.14 17.84
C PRO A 347 18.47 19.84 18.49
N GLU A 348 18.26 19.90 19.81
CA GLU A 348 17.89 18.74 20.63
C GLU A 348 16.65 18.02 20.08
N TYR A 349 15.60 18.79 19.72
CA TYR A 349 14.35 18.30 19.15
C TYR A 349 14.50 17.43 17.88
N VAL A 350 15.61 17.53 17.14
CA VAL A 350 15.88 16.71 15.94
C VAL A 350 16.27 15.27 16.31
N THR A 351 16.96 15.09 17.43
CA THR A 351 17.54 13.80 17.87
C THR A 351 16.83 13.19 19.07
N GLU A 352 16.03 13.99 19.76
CA GLU A 352 15.29 13.61 20.96
C GLU A 352 14.23 12.54 20.72
N ILE A 353 13.52 12.60 19.60
CA ILE A 353 12.52 11.60 19.24
C ILE A 353 13.13 10.59 18.28
N LYS A 354 13.35 9.38 18.82
CA LYS A 354 13.80 8.22 18.07
C LYS A 354 12.62 7.28 17.83
N THR A 355 12.21 7.16 16.57
CA THR A 355 11.14 6.22 16.20
C THR A 355 11.59 4.77 16.38
N PHE A 356 10.66 3.81 16.44
CA PHE A 356 11.01 2.39 16.45
C PHE A 356 11.89 1.99 15.25
N TYR A 357 11.61 2.59 14.09
CA TYR A 357 12.40 2.37 12.88
C TYR A 357 13.83 2.82 13.11
N GLU A 358 14.02 4.06 13.55
CA GLU A 358 15.33 4.66 13.79
C GLU A 358 16.17 3.92 14.84
N ASN A 359 15.58 3.50 15.95
CA ASN A 359 16.28 2.70 16.96
C ASN A 359 16.82 1.38 16.40
N LYS A 360 16.13 0.77 15.42
CA LYS A 360 16.58 -0.45 14.75
C LYS A 360 17.77 -0.23 13.81
N PHE A 361 17.95 0.99 13.28
CA PHE A 361 19.09 1.33 12.45
C PHE A 361 20.28 1.80 13.29
N LEU A 362 20.04 2.55 14.37
CA LEU A 362 21.10 3.01 15.29
C LEU A 362 21.76 1.88 16.08
N SER A 363 21.10 0.73 16.22
CA SER A 363 21.65 -0.44 16.90
C SER A 363 22.54 -1.33 16.01
N LYS A 364 22.76 -0.93 14.75
CA LYS A 364 23.64 -1.61 13.79
C LYS A 364 24.83 -0.73 13.50
#